data_AF-A0A2X3BJQ1-F1
#
_entry.id   AF-A0A2X3BJQ1-F1
#
_cell.length_a   1.000
_cell.length_b   1.000
_cell.length_c   1.000
_cell.angle_alpha   90.00
_cell.angle_beta   90.00
_cell.angle_gamma   90.00
#
_symmetry.space_group_name_H-M   'P 1'
#
loop_
_entity.id
_entity.type
_entity.pdbx_description
1 polymer ?
#
loop_
_entity_poly.entity_id
_entity_poly.type
_entity_poly.pdbx_seq_one_letter_code
_entity_poly.pdbx_strand_id
1 'polypeptide(L)'
;MSVGSITPDGDGSRLTLRIQGESNDPLPAFTATVASGQITGTTHSYQEVNVQDQLISAPASTLAPSDVDIPLRLNVTPDKVGFIRVHDIQPAAAQ
;
A
#
# COMPACT_ATOMS: atom_id res chain seq x y z
N MET A 1 3.67 -7.21 5.22
CA MET A 1 2.61 -6.54 4.41
C MET A 1 2.52 -7.24 3.07
N SER A 2 1.31 -7.38 2.52
CA SER A 2 1.08 -8.02 1.22
C SER A 2 -0.01 -7.31 0.43
N VAL A 3 0.06 -7.43 -0.90
CA VAL A 3 -0.93 -6.90 -1.83
C VAL A 3 -1.85 -8.04 -2.26
N GLY A 4 -3.15 -7.86 -2.10
CA GLY A 4 -4.18 -8.74 -2.61
C GLY A 4 -4.37 -8.62 -4.12
N SER A 5 -5.45 -9.18 -4.66
CA SER A 5 -5.75 -9.09 -6.09
C SER A 5 -5.85 -7.64 -6.56
N ILE A 6 -5.14 -7.31 -7.64
CA ILE A 6 -5.29 -6.03 -8.35
C ILE A 6 -6.35 -6.23 -9.44
N THR A 7 -7.44 -5.47 -9.35
CA THR A 7 -8.60 -5.60 -10.23
C THR A 7 -8.91 -4.26 -10.89
N PRO A 8 -9.49 -4.23 -12.11
CA PRO A 8 -9.90 -2.98 -12.74
C PRO A 8 -10.96 -2.24 -11.90
N ASP A 9 -10.85 -0.91 -11.78
CA ASP A 9 -11.83 -0.03 -11.14
C ASP A 9 -11.93 1.30 -11.91
N GLY A 10 -12.91 1.40 -12.82
CA GLY A 10 -13.04 2.54 -13.73
C GLY A 10 -11.81 2.68 -14.64
N ASP A 11 -11.22 3.88 -14.66
CA ASP A 11 -9.97 4.18 -15.37
C ASP A 11 -8.70 3.77 -14.58
N GLY A 12 -8.87 3.12 -13.42
CA GLY A 12 -7.80 2.76 -12.51
C GLY A 12 -7.82 1.29 -12.07
N SER A 13 -7.21 1.04 -10.91
CA SER A 13 -7.13 -0.26 -10.27
C SER A 13 -7.61 -0.18 -8.84
N ARG A 14 -8.25 -1.24 -8.37
CA ARG A 14 -8.52 -1.47 -6.96
C ARG A 14 -7.75 -2.69 -6.46
N LEU A 15 -7.18 -2.56 -5.28
CA LEU A 15 -6.51 -3.64 -4.57
C LEU A 15 -6.75 -3.55 -3.07
N THR A 16 -6.41 -4.63 -2.37
CA THR A 16 -6.41 -4.65 -0.90
C THR A 16 -4.97 -4.73 -0.42
N LEU A 17 -4.55 -3.77 0.39
CA LEU A 17 -3.29 -3.86 1.13
C LEU A 17 -3.57 -4.55 2.46
N ARG A 18 -2.94 -5.71 2.65
CA ARG A 18 -3.04 -6.48 3.89
C ARG A 18 -1.81 -6.19 4.76
N ILE A 19 -2.07 -5.69 5.96
CA ILE A 19 -1.05 -5.38 6.97
C ILE A 19 -1.19 -6.40 8.09
N GLN A 20 -0.18 -7.25 8.20
CA GLN A 20 -0.05 -8.23 9.26
C GLN A 20 1.02 -7.77 10.24
N GLY A 21 0.65 -7.68 11.52
CA GLY A 21 1.62 -7.50 12.59
C GLY A 21 2.42 -8.80 12.76
N GLU A 22 3.74 -8.72 12.68
CA GLU A 22 4.62 -9.87 12.96
C GLU A 22 4.72 -10.15 14.47
N SER A 23 4.46 -9.14 15.30
CA SER A 23 4.47 -9.23 16.75
C SER A 23 3.13 -9.68 17.32
N ASN A 24 3.14 -10.22 18.54
CA ASN A 24 1.93 -10.45 19.34
C ASN A 24 1.40 -9.17 20.02
N ASP A 25 1.96 -8.01 19.67
CA ASP A 25 1.50 -6.72 20.15
C ASP A 25 0.41 -6.15 19.22
N PRO A 26 -0.59 -5.44 19.76
CA PRO A 26 -1.56 -4.72 18.95
C PRO A 26 -0.87 -3.68 18.07
N LEU A 27 -1.24 -3.63 16.79
CA LEU A 27 -0.73 -2.65 15.85
C LEU A 27 -1.42 -1.29 16.09
N PRO A 28 -0.70 -0.23 16.51
CA PRO A 28 -1.30 1.08 16.68
C PRO A 28 -1.76 1.66 15.34
N ALA A 29 -2.66 2.64 15.38
CA ALA A 29 -3.04 3.37 14.18
C ALA A 29 -1.82 4.08 13.57
N PHE A 30 -1.71 4.06 12.25
CA PHE A 30 -0.61 4.70 11.55
C PHE A 30 -1.06 5.28 10.21
N THR A 31 -0.30 6.24 9.72
CA THR A 31 -0.39 6.75 8.35
C THR A 31 0.80 6.26 7.55
N ALA A 32 0.61 6.03 6.26
CA ALA A 32 1.69 5.66 5.35
C ALA A 32 1.45 6.24 3.97
N THR A 33 2.52 6.44 3.20
CA THR A 33 2.43 6.81 1.79
C THR A 33 2.58 5.56 0.93
N VAL A 34 1.62 5.35 0.03
CA VAL A 34 1.66 4.30 -0.98
C VAL A 34 1.99 4.93 -2.33
N ALA A 35 3.19 4.67 -2.82
CA ALA A 35 3.63 5.02 -4.16
C ALA A 35 3.29 3.88 -5.12
N SER A 36 2.72 4.20 -6.27
CA SER A 36 2.46 3.24 -7.36
C SER A 36 2.85 3.82 -8.70
N GLY A 37 3.35 2.97 -9.60
CA GLY A 37 3.79 3.42 -10.92
C GLY A 37 4.34 2.29 -11.75
N GLN A 38 5.05 2.66 -12.82
CA GLN A 38 5.71 1.72 -13.72
C GLN A 38 7.22 1.72 -13.50
N ILE A 39 7.85 0.59 -13.76
CA ILE A 39 9.30 0.46 -13.81
C ILE A 39 9.71 0.30 -15.27
N THR A 40 10.65 1.13 -15.72
CA THR A 40 11.29 1.01 -17.04
C THR A 40 12.79 0.75 -16.86
N GLY A 41 13.39 -0.04 -17.75
CA GLY A 41 14.81 -0.38 -17.69
C GLY A 41 15.07 -1.82 -17.26
N THR A 42 16.14 -2.03 -16.51
CA THR A 42 16.64 -3.34 -16.08
C THR A 42 16.86 -3.38 -14.57
N THR A 43 17.07 -4.57 -14.00
CA THR A 43 17.37 -4.70 -12.56
C THR A 43 18.64 -3.95 -12.13
N HIS A 44 19.60 -3.71 -13.03
CA HIS A 44 20.83 -2.96 -12.75
C HIS A 44 20.66 -1.44 -12.86
N SER A 45 19.68 -0.98 -13.65
CA SER A 45 19.40 0.43 -13.88
C SER A 45 17.96 0.56 -14.35
N TYR A 46 17.12 1.11 -13.48
CA TYR A 46 15.71 1.32 -13.73
C TYR A 46 15.29 2.74 -13.38
N GLN A 47 14.18 3.18 -13.96
CA GLN A 47 13.51 4.42 -13.64
C GLN A 47 12.04 4.16 -13.34
N GLU A 48 11.57 4.74 -12.25
CA GLU A 48 10.15 4.79 -11.91
C GLU A 48 9.49 5.91 -12.70
N VAL A 49 8.40 5.59 -13.40
CA VAL A 49 7.67 6.53 -14.26
C VAL A 49 6.19 6.49 -13.91
N ASN A 50 5.51 7.61 -14.15
CA ASN A 50 4.08 7.78 -13.84
C ASN A 50 3.76 7.47 -12.36
N VAL A 51 4.66 7.85 -11.46
CA VAL A 51 4.53 7.59 -10.02
C VAL A 51 3.41 8.45 -9.45
N GLN A 52 2.54 7.82 -8.66
CA GLN A 52 1.47 8.46 -7.93
C GLN A 52 1.52 8.03 -6.47
N ASP A 53 1.51 9.03 -5.59
CA ASP A 53 1.52 8.85 -4.15
C ASP A 53 0.10 9.00 -3.58
N GLN A 54 -0.26 8.10 -2.68
CA GLN A 54 -1.51 8.14 -1.95
C GLN A 54 -1.23 7.97 -0.46
N LEU A 55 -1.68 8.94 0.35
CA LEU A 55 -1.69 8.78 1.80
C LEU A 55 -2.79 7.80 2.21
N ILE A 56 -2.44 6.85 3.07
CA ILE A 56 -3.36 5.86 3.64
C ILE A 56 -3.35 5.97 5.15
N SER A 57 -4.45 5.56 5.77
CA SER A 57 -4.55 5.44 7.22
C SER A 57 -4.94 4.01 7.58
N ALA A 58 -4.13 3.39 8.42
CA ALA A 58 -4.42 2.09 9.00
C ALA A 58 -5.04 2.28 10.39
N PRO A 59 -6.22 1.68 10.66
CA PRO A 59 -6.80 1.72 11.99
C PRO A 59 -5.93 0.96 13.00
N ALA A 60 -6.04 1.34 14.27
CA ALA A 60 -5.45 0.56 15.35
C ALA A 60 -6.12 -0.83 15.41
N SER A 61 -5.31 -1.87 15.45
CA SER A 61 -5.76 -3.24 15.69
C SER A 61 -5.60 -3.57 17.16
N THR A 62 -6.72 -3.77 17.86
CA THR A 62 -6.72 -4.20 19.27
C THR A 62 -6.50 -5.71 19.43
N LEU A 63 -6.50 -6.46 18.33
CA LEU A 63 -6.31 -7.91 18.31
C LEU A 63 -4.87 -8.25 17.90
N ALA A 64 -4.32 -9.29 18.52
CA ALA A 64 -3.03 -9.87 18.21
C ALA A 64 -3.19 -11.34 17.78
N PRO A 65 -2.57 -11.78 16.66
CA PRO A 65 -1.82 -10.96 15.70
C PRO A 65 -2.74 -10.00 14.96
N SER A 66 -2.23 -8.80 14.65
CA SER A 66 -3.00 -7.79 13.92
C SER A 66 -3.12 -8.18 12.45
N ASP A 67 -4.34 -8.15 11.91
CA ASP A 67 -4.63 -8.38 10.49
C ASP A 67 -5.57 -7.27 10.03
N VAL A 68 -5.04 -6.34 9.24
CA VAL A 68 -5.76 -5.14 8.79
C VAL A 68 -5.77 -5.12 7.27
N ASP A 69 -6.97 -5.08 6.69
CA ASP A 69 -7.18 -4.94 5.26
C ASP A 69 -7.57 -3.50 4.91
N ILE A 70 -6.78 -2.84 4.06
CA ILE A 70 -7.03 -1.48 3.60
C ILE A 70 -7.32 -1.51 2.10
N PRO A 71 -8.55 -1.15 1.66
CA PRO A 71 -8.84 -1.02 0.24
C PRO A 71 -8.13 0.22 -0.33
N LEU A 72 -7.36 0.02 -1.40
CA LEU A 72 -6.67 1.08 -2.13
C LEU A 72 -7.21 1.21 -3.55
N ARG A 73 -7.23 2.44 -4.06
CA ARG A 73 -7.60 2.76 -5.43
C ARG A 73 -6.44 3.50 -6.08
N LEU A 74 -5.85 2.90 -7.09
CA LEU A 74 -4.77 3.48 -7.86
C LEU A 74 -5.34 4.08 -9.14
N ASN A 75 -4.87 5.26 -9.55
CA ASN A 75 -5.29 5.87 -10.82
C ASN A 75 -4.41 5.36 -11.97
N VAL A 76 -4.23 4.05 -12.06
CA VAL A 76 -3.47 3.34 -13.09
C VAL A 76 -4.15 2.00 -13.35
N THR A 77 -4.24 1.56 -14.60
CA THR A 77 -4.89 0.28 -14.94
C THR A 77 -4.03 -0.91 -14.47
N PRO A 78 -4.64 -2.09 -14.19
CA PRO A 78 -3.89 -3.19 -13.57
C PRO A 78 -2.67 -3.66 -14.38
N ASP A 79 -2.77 -3.64 -15.71
CA ASP A 79 -1.69 -4.01 -16.63
C ASP A 79 -0.51 -3.02 -16.64
N LYS A 80 -0.71 -1.82 -16.07
CA LYS A 80 0.29 -0.75 -15.97
C LYS A 80 0.83 -0.59 -14.55
N VAL A 81 0.41 -1.40 -13.58
CA VAL A 81 1.02 -1.40 -12.25
C VAL A 81 2.34 -2.16 -12.30
N GLY A 82 3.46 -1.43 -12.34
CA GLY A 82 4.81 -2.02 -12.32
C GLY A 82 5.37 -2.19 -10.91
N PHE A 83 4.95 -1.34 -9.97
CA PHE A 83 5.30 -1.49 -8.56
C PHE A 83 4.24 -0.85 -7.65
N ILE A 84 4.23 -1.31 -6.40
CA ILE A 84 3.56 -0.69 -5.27
C ILE A 84 4.58 -0.64 -4.15
N ARG A 85 4.87 0.55 -3.61
CA ARG A 85 5.80 0.75 -2.51
C ARG A 85 5.09 1.48 -1.38
N VAL A 86 5.09 0.87 -0.20
CA VAL A 86 4.62 1.50 1.03
C VAL A 86 5.84 2.08 1.76
N HIS A 87 5.82 3.36 2.09
CA HIS A 87 6.90 4.04 2.81
C HIS A 87 6.37 5.17 3.69
N ASP A 88 7.27 5.84 4.41
CA ASP A 88 6.93 6.95 5.33
C ASP A 88 5.82 6.56 6.32
N ILE A 89 6.02 5.42 6.98
CA ILE A 89 5.08 4.91 7.99
C ILE A 89 5.29 5.72 9.27
N GLN A 90 4.25 6.42 9.69
CA GLN A 90 4.26 7.28 10.87
C GLN A 90 3.10 6.90 11.80
N PRO A 91 3.29 6.85 13.12
CA PRO A 91 2.18 6.68 14.05
C PRO A 91 1.14 7.77 13.80
N ALA A 92 -0.12 7.38 13.68
CA ALA A 92 -1.21 8.35 13.68
C ALA A 92 -1.19 8.94 15.09
N ALA A 93 -1.06 10.27 15.20
CA ALA A 93 -1.05 10.93 16.50
C ALA A 93 -2.21 10.36 17.34
N ALA A 94 -1.89 9.83 18.52
CA ALA A 94 -2.91 9.36 19.44
C ALA A 94 -3.83 10.55 19.74
N GLN A 95 -5.04 10.51 19.20
CA GLN A 95 -6.05 11.53 19.46
C GLN A 95 -6.60 11.35 20.87
#